data_AF-A0A355TQA5-F1
#
_entry.id   AF-A0A355TQA5-F1
#
_cell.length_a   1.000
_cell.length_b   1.000
_cell.length_c   1.000
_cell.angle_alpha   90.00
_cell.angle_beta   90.00
_cell.angle_gamma   90.00
#
_symmetry.space_group_name_H-M   'P 1'
#
loop_
_entity.id
_entity.type
_entity.pdbx_description
1 polymer ?
#
loop_
_entity_poly.entity_id
_entity_poly.type
_entity_poly.pdbx_seq_one_letter_code
_entity_poly.pdbx_strand_id
1 'polypeptide(L)'
;QPYEQEYTHEDLAHDDKQQPYEQEYTHEDLAHDDKQQPYEQEYTHEDLAHDDKQQPYKQEYTHEDLAHDDEQQQPAPALQSQPRADVPLFEPEDKFGNMTSPWRYECDYAIDYISGSRRGQRIALLASELGDERSFTIGSPGERVNDIEVDEPTIANDQALLRYSNGRFTLINFQEDIKINKRIVTCGEQVNLMTGDEIVLGNTKLVFSERCVSEALAEYSLDVVEGTETDLGKSFPLTKQRSSIGRDRNSDIPLTDQEISRHHCTLTFRAGKFFLQHRSDTNPTFINGVSVPAGGERQITAEDKIQISSRTVLQLVKH
;
A
#
# COMPACT_ATOMS: atom_id res chain seq x y z
N GLN A 1 81.88 10.38 -31.82
CA GLN A 1 81.17 10.96 -32.96
C GLN A 1 79.68 10.96 -32.66
N PRO A 2 78.95 11.99 -33.12
CA PRO A 2 77.55 12.30 -32.80
C PRO A 2 76.61 11.39 -33.63
N TYR A 3 75.28 11.42 -33.51
CA TYR A 3 74.40 12.29 -34.31
C TYR A 3 72.96 12.19 -33.78
N GLU A 4 72.36 13.36 -33.56
CA GLU A 4 70.93 13.60 -33.67
C GLU A 4 70.47 13.39 -35.11
N GLN A 5 69.22 12.96 -35.31
CA GLN A 5 68.42 13.37 -36.47
C GLN A 5 66.92 13.23 -36.19
N GLU A 6 66.25 14.39 -36.15
CA GLU A 6 64.82 14.59 -36.33
C GLU A 6 64.42 14.35 -37.80
N TYR A 7 63.18 13.89 -38.04
CA TYR A 7 62.34 14.15 -39.23
C TYR A 7 60.87 13.94 -38.78
N THR A 8 60.08 14.98 -38.52
CA THR A 8 59.24 15.84 -39.39
C THR A 8 58.08 15.15 -40.14
N HIS A 9 56.90 15.74 -39.92
CA HIS A 9 55.59 15.62 -40.57
C HIS A 9 55.54 15.23 -42.06
N GLU A 10 54.48 14.50 -42.42
CA GLU A 10 53.74 14.75 -43.66
C GLU A 10 52.23 14.56 -43.44
N ASP A 11 51.48 15.61 -43.71
CA ASP A 11 50.03 15.63 -43.85
C ASP A 11 49.62 14.88 -45.13
N LEU A 12 48.66 13.97 -45.03
CA LEU A 12 47.87 13.53 -46.17
C LEU A 12 46.40 13.78 -45.88
N ALA A 13 45.91 14.88 -46.47
CA ALA A 13 44.50 15.14 -46.67
C ALA A 13 43.94 14.09 -47.66
N HIS A 14 42.86 13.41 -47.26
CA HIS A 14 41.88 12.84 -48.18
C HIS A 14 40.50 13.41 -47.82
N ASP A 15 40.09 14.37 -48.64
CA ASP A 15 38.70 14.74 -48.86
C ASP A 15 38.08 13.63 -49.71
N ASP A 16 37.06 12.95 -49.20
CA ASP A 16 36.05 12.39 -50.09
C ASP A 16 34.69 12.30 -49.39
N LYS A 17 33.73 12.96 -50.03
CA LYS A 17 32.32 13.03 -49.68
C LYS A 17 31.66 11.69 -50.02
N GLN A 18 30.82 11.17 -49.12
CA GLN A 18 29.47 10.66 -49.44
C GLN A 18 28.73 10.19 -48.18
N GLN A 19 27.51 10.70 -47.99
CA GLN A 19 26.47 10.24 -47.05
C GLN A 19 25.74 8.99 -47.62
N PRO A 20 24.62 8.54 -47.03
CA PRO A 20 24.49 7.59 -45.93
C PRO A 20 23.91 6.25 -46.42
N TYR A 21 24.15 5.16 -45.69
CA TYR A 21 23.50 3.87 -45.96
C TYR A 21 22.22 3.74 -45.14
N GLU A 22 21.09 3.83 -45.86
CA GLU A 22 19.79 3.30 -45.45
C GLU A 22 19.86 1.76 -45.42
N GLN A 23 19.27 1.15 -44.40
CA GLN A 23 18.90 -0.27 -44.44
C GLN A 23 17.38 -0.37 -44.40
N GLU A 24 16.84 -0.68 -45.57
CA GLU A 24 15.49 -1.14 -45.83
C GLU A 24 15.25 -2.46 -45.08
N TYR A 25 14.20 -2.53 -44.27
CA TYR A 25 13.60 -3.79 -43.86
C TYR A 25 12.31 -3.99 -44.64
N THR A 26 12.31 -5.01 -45.49
CA THR A 26 11.16 -5.51 -46.23
C THR A 26 10.08 -6.00 -45.28
N HIS A 27 8.88 -5.43 -45.39
CA HIS A 27 7.64 -5.98 -44.86
C HIS A 27 7.24 -7.21 -45.68
N GLU A 28 7.12 -8.38 -45.04
CA GLU A 28 6.28 -9.47 -45.52
C GLU A 28 4.97 -9.46 -44.75
N ASP A 29 3.89 -9.19 -45.47
CA ASP A 29 2.51 -9.32 -45.02
C ASP A 29 2.16 -10.81 -44.86
N LEU A 30 1.82 -11.23 -43.64
CA LEU A 30 1.03 -12.44 -43.40
C LEU A 30 -0.13 -12.13 -42.46
N ALA A 31 -1.32 -12.46 -42.96
CA ALA A 31 -2.63 -12.11 -42.45
C ALA A 31 -2.89 -12.54 -40.99
N HIS A 32 -3.53 -11.65 -40.23
CA HIS A 32 -4.14 -11.96 -38.94
C HIS A 32 -5.39 -12.82 -39.13
N ASP A 33 -5.37 -14.03 -38.58
CA ASP A 33 -6.57 -14.81 -38.27
C ASP A 33 -6.81 -14.72 -36.76
N ASP A 34 -8.00 -14.23 -36.41
CA ASP A 34 -8.43 -13.80 -35.09
C ASP A 34 -9.05 -15.00 -34.35
N LYS A 35 -8.31 -15.66 -33.44
CA LYS A 35 -8.90 -16.56 -32.44
C LYS A 35 -8.15 -16.48 -31.10
N GLN A 36 -8.76 -15.77 -30.17
CA GLN A 36 -8.45 -15.79 -28.74
C GLN A 36 -8.77 -17.17 -28.14
N GLN A 37 -7.81 -17.77 -27.43
CA GLN A 37 -8.07 -18.70 -26.32
C GLN A 37 -7.07 -18.43 -25.18
N PRO A 38 -7.51 -18.55 -23.90
CA PRO A 38 -6.77 -18.07 -22.75
C PRO A 38 -5.72 -19.10 -22.29
N TYR A 39 -4.58 -18.58 -21.84
CA TYR A 39 -3.50 -19.35 -21.20
C TYR A 39 -3.79 -19.53 -19.71
N GLU A 40 -4.02 -20.77 -19.28
CA GLU A 40 -3.93 -21.19 -17.88
C GLU A 40 -2.47 -21.55 -17.57
N GLN A 41 -1.91 -20.98 -16.49
CA GLN A 41 -0.62 -21.43 -15.95
C GLN A 41 -0.90 -22.22 -14.66
N GLU A 42 -0.74 -23.54 -14.78
CA GLU A 42 -0.67 -24.48 -13.66
C GLU A 42 0.66 -24.29 -12.91
N TYR A 43 0.60 -24.12 -11.59
CA TYR A 43 1.75 -24.32 -10.71
C TYR A 43 1.58 -25.64 -9.97
N THR A 44 2.42 -26.61 -10.31
CA THR A 44 2.59 -27.88 -9.60
C THR A 44 3.34 -27.66 -8.29
N HIS A 45 2.77 -28.12 -7.17
CA HIS A 45 3.47 -28.23 -5.89
C HIS A 45 3.91 -29.69 -5.70
N GLU A 46 5.21 -29.89 -5.51
CA GLU A 46 5.81 -31.17 -5.13
C GLU A 46 5.46 -31.55 -3.68
N ASP A 47 5.24 -32.85 -3.51
CA ASP A 47 4.78 -33.54 -2.31
C ASP A 47 5.69 -33.40 -1.08
N LEU A 48 5.08 -33.06 0.06
CA LEU A 48 5.53 -33.52 1.37
C LEU A 48 4.34 -34.10 2.13
N ALA A 49 4.28 -35.43 2.13
CA ALA A 49 3.29 -36.25 2.82
C ALA A 49 3.34 -36.04 4.34
N HIS A 50 2.18 -35.81 4.98
CA HIS A 50 1.92 -36.17 6.37
C HIS A 50 0.57 -36.90 6.44
N ASP A 51 0.64 -38.16 6.86
CA ASP A 51 -0.44 -39.09 7.14
C ASP A 51 -1.00 -38.76 8.54
N ASP A 52 -2.28 -38.39 8.65
CA ASP A 52 -3.05 -38.74 9.85
C ASP A 52 -4.57 -38.74 9.58
N LYS A 53 -5.06 -39.98 9.54
CA LYS A 53 -6.43 -40.52 9.55
C LYS A 53 -7.54 -39.59 10.05
N GLN A 54 -8.49 -39.29 9.17
CA GLN A 54 -9.86 -38.92 9.52
C GLN A 54 -10.84 -39.99 9.03
N GLN A 55 -11.63 -40.57 9.95
CA GLN A 55 -12.82 -41.35 9.62
C GLN A 55 -14.06 -40.43 9.59
N PRO A 56 -15.02 -40.65 8.67
CA PRO A 56 -16.15 -39.75 8.48
C PRO A 56 -17.30 -40.08 9.46
N TYR A 57 -17.82 -39.07 10.15
CA TYR A 57 -19.10 -39.17 10.85
C TYR A 57 -20.25 -38.78 9.90
N LYS A 58 -21.11 -39.76 9.58
CA LYS A 58 -22.45 -39.55 9.04
C LYS A 58 -23.40 -39.35 10.22
N GLN A 59 -24.20 -38.30 10.21
CA GLN A 59 -25.43 -38.24 10.99
C GLN A 59 -26.63 -38.26 10.03
N GLU A 60 -27.38 -39.36 10.12
CA GLU A 60 -28.69 -39.55 9.52
C GLU A 60 -29.72 -38.87 10.43
N TYR A 61 -30.58 -38.01 9.88
CA TYR A 61 -31.74 -37.50 10.57
C TYR A 61 -32.95 -38.39 10.24
N THR A 62 -33.47 -39.10 11.23
CA THR A 62 -34.80 -39.70 11.19
C THR A 62 -35.83 -38.63 11.57
N HIS A 63 -36.76 -38.37 10.65
CA HIS A 63 -37.97 -37.59 10.91
C HIS A 63 -38.91 -38.41 11.81
N GLU A 64 -39.27 -37.87 12.97
CA GLU A 64 -40.46 -38.28 13.71
C GLU A 64 -41.39 -37.07 13.86
N ASP A 65 -42.65 -37.32 13.50
CA ASP A 65 -43.78 -36.42 13.49
C ASP A 65 -44.07 -35.79 14.85
N LEU A 66 -44.15 -34.46 14.91
CA LEU A 66 -45.00 -33.77 15.88
C LEU A 66 -45.78 -32.65 15.19
N ALA A 67 -47.09 -32.82 15.25
CA ALA A 67 -48.11 -32.00 14.65
C ALA A 67 -48.17 -30.58 15.22
N HIS A 68 -48.67 -29.68 14.38
CA HIS A 68 -49.00 -28.29 14.68
C HIS A 68 -49.96 -28.13 15.86
N ASP A 69 -49.58 -27.30 16.82
CA ASP A 69 -50.53 -26.55 17.64
C ASP A 69 -50.23 -25.05 17.48
N ASP A 70 -51.28 -24.36 17.06
CA ASP A 70 -51.36 -22.94 16.73
C ASP A 70 -51.59 -22.17 18.05
N GLU A 71 -50.53 -21.69 18.70
CA GLU A 71 -50.64 -20.76 19.83
C GLU A 71 -49.91 -19.44 19.55
N GLN A 72 -50.69 -18.37 19.64
CA GLN A 72 -50.36 -16.98 19.35
C GLN A 72 -49.16 -16.50 20.18
N GLN A 73 -48.02 -16.26 19.52
CA GLN A 73 -46.88 -15.57 20.14
C GLN A 73 -47.20 -14.08 20.35
N GLN A 74 -47.29 -13.68 21.61
CA GLN A 74 -47.25 -12.28 22.03
C GLN A 74 -45.88 -11.67 21.66
N PRO A 75 -45.82 -10.39 21.21
CA PRO A 75 -44.55 -9.76 20.87
C PRO A 75 -43.67 -9.57 22.11
N ALA A 76 -42.41 -10.00 22.01
CA ALA A 76 -41.39 -9.78 23.02
C ALA A 76 -41.22 -8.27 23.31
N PRO A 77 -40.97 -7.86 24.57
CA PRO A 77 -40.74 -6.45 24.87
C PRO A 77 -39.43 -5.99 24.21
N ALA A 78 -39.48 -4.79 23.61
CA ALA A 78 -38.35 -4.15 22.96
C ALA A 78 -37.13 -4.11 23.91
N LEU A 79 -36.05 -4.78 23.51
CA LEU A 79 -34.74 -4.64 24.12
C LEU A 79 -34.30 -3.18 23.96
N GLN A 80 -34.27 -2.45 25.07
CA GLN A 80 -33.71 -1.12 25.15
C GLN A 80 -32.23 -1.19 24.73
N SER A 81 -31.90 -0.43 23.69
CA SER A 81 -30.56 -0.22 23.18
C SER A 81 -29.72 0.53 24.21
N GLN A 82 -28.90 -0.19 24.96
CA GLN A 82 -27.73 0.40 25.57
C GLN A 82 -26.52 0.06 24.71
N PRO A 83 -25.73 1.06 24.25
CA PRO A 83 -24.47 0.78 23.58
C PRO A 83 -23.55 0.04 24.57
N ARG A 84 -22.89 -1.02 24.12
CA ARG A 84 -21.75 -1.58 24.86
C ARG A 84 -20.70 -0.48 24.95
N ALA A 85 -20.52 0.07 26.14
CA ALA A 85 -19.32 0.81 26.49
C ALA A 85 -18.14 -0.16 26.27
N ASP A 86 -17.19 0.22 25.40
CA ASP A 86 -15.78 -0.21 25.39
C ASP A 86 -15.06 0.13 24.05
N VAL A 87 -15.72 0.84 23.12
CA VAL A 87 -14.99 1.55 22.04
C VAL A 87 -15.07 3.06 22.34
N PRO A 88 -13.99 3.70 22.82
CA PRO A 88 -13.98 5.13 23.05
C PRO A 88 -14.02 5.86 21.70
N LEU A 89 -15.23 6.23 21.27
CA LEU A 89 -15.46 7.17 20.18
C LEU A 89 -15.07 8.56 20.67
N PHE A 90 -13.91 9.06 20.24
CA PHE A 90 -13.49 10.45 20.52
C PHE A 90 -13.89 11.35 19.34
N GLU A 91 -14.56 12.47 19.63
CA GLU A 91 -14.77 13.57 18.69
C GLU A 91 -13.64 14.61 18.87
N PRO A 92 -12.78 14.87 17.87
CA PRO A 92 -11.76 15.89 18.01
C PRO A 92 -12.33 17.22 17.54
N GLU A 93 -12.78 18.02 18.50
CA GLU A 93 -12.61 19.46 18.36
C GLU A 93 -11.14 19.79 18.65
N ASP A 94 -10.28 19.65 17.64
CA ASP A 94 -9.17 20.56 17.39
C ASP A 94 -8.41 20.19 16.11
N LYS A 95 -8.28 21.20 15.25
CA LYS A 95 -7.61 21.09 13.94
C LYS A 95 -6.11 20.91 14.15
N PHE A 96 -5.54 20.01 13.34
CA PHE A 96 -4.10 19.85 13.11
C PHE A 96 -3.34 21.19 13.14
N GLY A 97 -2.51 21.40 14.17
CA GLY A 97 -1.62 22.55 14.26
C GLY A 97 -1.25 22.92 15.70
N ASN A 98 -0.01 22.63 16.07
CA ASN A 98 0.74 23.02 17.28
C ASN A 98 0.53 22.18 18.56
N MET A 99 1.57 21.42 18.87
CA MET A 99 1.91 20.85 20.18
C MET A 99 1.60 21.80 21.34
N THR A 100 0.77 21.37 22.32
CA THR A 100 1.07 21.34 23.77
C THR A 100 -0.09 20.67 24.57
N SER A 101 0.30 19.80 25.52
CA SER A 101 -0.42 18.76 26.30
C SER A 101 -1.59 19.24 27.21
N PRO A 102 -2.54 18.40 27.74
CA PRO A 102 -2.33 17.07 28.35
C PRO A 102 -3.55 16.09 28.36
N TRP A 103 -3.75 15.33 27.28
CA TRP A 103 -4.40 14.00 27.31
C TRP A 103 -3.56 13.07 26.43
N ARG A 104 -3.17 11.92 26.97
CA ARG A 104 -2.19 10.95 26.44
C ARG A 104 -2.55 10.51 25.01
N TYR A 105 -1.64 10.40 24.04
CA TYR A 105 -0.43 9.56 24.04
C TYR A 105 -0.63 8.16 24.64
N GLU A 106 -1.73 7.44 24.36
CA GLU A 106 -1.93 6.12 24.98
C GLU A 106 -2.37 4.96 24.10
N CYS A 107 -2.74 5.12 22.82
CA CYS A 107 -3.03 3.96 21.98
C CYS A 107 -1.83 3.46 21.21
N ASP A 108 -1.76 2.14 21.02
CA ASP A 108 -0.74 1.50 20.18
C ASP A 108 -1.16 1.52 18.72
N TYR A 109 -2.48 1.45 18.47
CA TYR A 109 -3.08 1.50 17.14
C TYR A 109 -4.25 2.48 17.10
N ALA A 110 -4.46 3.10 15.95
CA ALA A 110 -5.61 3.95 15.71
C ALA A 110 -6.20 3.75 14.31
N ILE A 111 -7.51 3.96 14.21
CA ILE A 111 -8.27 3.99 12.96
C ILE A 111 -8.98 5.33 12.92
N ASP A 112 -8.58 6.17 11.97
CA ASP A 112 -9.07 7.54 11.82
C ASP A 112 -10.06 7.66 10.67
N TYR A 113 -11.22 8.26 10.92
CA TYR A 113 -12.18 8.61 9.87
C TYR A 113 -11.74 9.93 9.22
N ILE A 114 -11.16 9.86 8.03
CA ILE A 114 -10.65 11.06 7.32
C ILE A 114 -11.66 11.62 6.30
N SER A 115 -12.70 10.87 5.95
CA SER A 115 -13.79 11.25 5.04
C SER A 115 -15.10 10.54 5.44
N GLY A 116 -16.23 11.00 4.91
CA GLY A 116 -17.57 10.49 5.24
C GLY A 116 -18.27 11.29 6.34
N SER A 117 -19.45 10.84 6.76
CA SER A 117 -20.26 11.45 7.84
C SER A 117 -19.53 11.49 9.19
N ARG A 118 -18.71 10.48 9.46
CA ARG A 118 -17.96 10.30 10.71
C ARG A 118 -16.58 10.96 10.69
N ARG A 119 -16.28 11.76 9.67
CA ARG A 119 -14.98 12.43 9.52
C ARG A 119 -14.59 13.16 10.81
N GLY A 120 -13.36 12.92 11.25
CA GLY A 120 -12.79 13.43 12.49
C GLY A 120 -12.78 12.38 13.59
N GLN A 121 -13.71 11.43 13.63
CA GLN A 121 -13.74 10.43 14.69
C GLN A 121 -12.49 9.53 14.64
N ARG A 122 -12.09 9.05 15.83
CA ARG A 122 -10.97 8.12 16.02
C ARG A 122 -11.41 6.92 16.84
N ILE A 123 -10.96 5.75 16.41
CA ILE A 123 -10.96 4.52 17.21
C ILE A 123 -9.54 4.30 17.71
N ALA A 124 -9.37 4.30 19.02
CA ALA A 124 -8.09 4.09 19.70
C ALA A 124 -8.05 2.68 20.31
N LEU A 125 -6.99 1.92 20.03
CA LEU A 125 -6.83 0.53 20.48
C LEU A 125 -5.53 0.35 21.27
N LEU A 126 -5.62 -0.27 22.44
CA LEU A 126 -4.47 -0.62 23.28
C LEU A 126 -4.05 -2.07 23.02
N ALA A 127 -2.77 -2.32 22.73
CA ALA A 127 -2.26 -3.68 22.51
C ALA A 127 -2.52 -4.58 23.72
N SER A 128 -2.48 -4.03 24.95
CA SER A 128 -2.79 -4.74 26.20
C SER A 128 -4.24 -5.24 26.28
N GLU A 129 -5.16 -4.63 25.53
CA GLU A 129 -6.58 -4.99 25.50
C GLU A 129 -6.95 -5.88 24.31
N LEU A 130 -6.03 -6.10 23.38
CA LEU A 130 -6.26 -6.97 22.22
C LEU A 130 -6.00 -8.45 22.55
N GLY A 131 -5.18 -8.75 23.55
CA GLY A 131 -4.73 -10.12 23.81
C GLY A 131 -3.91 -10.68 22.64
N ASP A 132 -3.94 -12.00 22.45
CA ASP A 132 -3.20 -12.65 21.35
C ASP A 132 -3.92 -12.51 20.01
N GLU A 133 -5.26 -12.58 20.04
CA GLU A 133 -6.12 -12.43 18.86
C GLU A 133 -7.40 -11.66 19.20
N ARG A 134 -7.78 -10.75 18.31
CA ARG A 134 -9.04 -10.01 18.40
C ARG A 134 -9.54 -9.67 17.00
N SER A 135 -10.85 -9.60 16.83
CA SER A 135 -11.46 -9.23 15.55
C SER A 135 -12.48 -8.13 15.73
N PHE A 136 -12.54 -7.22 14.76
CA PHE A 136 -13.45 -6.09 14.69
C PHE A 136 -14.21 -6.15 13.38
N THR A 137 -15.54 -6.09 13.45
CA THR A 137 -16.44 -6.05 12.31
C THR A 137 -16.51 -4.64 11.72
N ILE A 138 -16.45 -4.53 10.39
CA ILE A 138 -16.55 -3.27 9.65
C ILE A 138 -17.74 -3.35 8.68
N GLY A 139 -18.62 -2.37 8.71
CA GLY A 139 -19.71 -2.27 7.75
C GLY A 139 -20.74 -1.20 8.10
N SER A 140 -21.75 -1.04 7.25
CA SER A 140 -22.80 -0.06 7.48
C SER A 140 -23.80 -0.50 8.54
N PRO A 141 -24.51 0.43 9.21
CA PRO A 141 -25.56 0.05 10.15
C PRO A 141 -26.60 -0.88 9.51
N GLY A 142 -27.02 -1.93 10.23
CA GLY A 142 -27.90 -2.96 9.68
C GLY A 142 -28.36 -3.96 10.74
N GLU A 143 -28.51 -5.23 10.32
CA GLU A 143 -29.01 -6.30 11.20
C GLU A 143 -28.12 -6.54 12.42
N ARG A 144 -26.81 -6.32 12.27
CA ARG A 144 -25.83 -6.43 13.35
C ARG A 144 -25.20 -5.07 13.62
N VAL A 145 -24.84 -4.86 14.88
CA VAL A 145 -24.01 -3.71 15.25
C VAL A 145 -22.56 -4.07 14.93
N ASN A 146 -21.89 -3.20 14.18
CA ASN A 146 -20.47 -3.37 13.87
C ASN A 146 -19.60 -2.68 14.90
N ASP A 147 -18.39 -3.21 15.10
CA ASP A 147 -17.38 -2.56 15.94
C ASP A 147 -16.89 -1.25 15.29
N ILE A 148 -16.87 -1.21 13.96
CA ILE A 148 -16.46 -0.07 13.14
C ILE A 148 -17.57 0.18 12.11
N GLU A 149 -18.44 1.13 12.40
CA GLU A 149 -19.52 1.50 11.49
C GLU A 149 -19.04 2.50 10.43
N VAL A 150 -19.50 2.31 9.20
CA VAL A 150 -19.36 3.28 8.11
C VAL A 150 -20.76 3.66 7.63
N ASP A 151 -21.17 4.93 7.67
CA ASP A 151 -22.57 5.29 7.33
C ASP A 151 -22.77 5.39 5.80
N GLU A 152 -22.51 4.28 5.10
CA GLU A 152 -22.46 4.24 3.64
C GLU A 152 -23.54 3.29 3.09
N PRO A 153 -24.61 3.80 2.45
CA PRO A 153 -25.71 2.97 1.98
C PRO A 153 -25.30 1.89 0.96
N THR A 154 -24.17 2.08 0.26
CA THR A 154 -23.63 1.14 -0.73
C THR A 154 -22.74 0.07 -0.12
N ILE A 155 -22.41 0.17 1.16
CA ILE A 155 -21.55 -0.77 1.88
C ILE A 155 -22.42 -1.71 2.69
N ALA A 156 -22.08 -3.00 2.66
CA ALA A 156 -22.84 -4.03 3.37
C ALA A 156 -22.67 -3.89 4.90
N ASN A 157 -23.63 -4.45 5.65
CA ASN A 157 -23.54 -4.48 7.12
C ASN A 157 -22.35 -5.29 7.61
N ASP A 158 -21.93 -6.33 6.91
CA ASP A 158 -20.84 -7.24 7.24
C ASP A 158 -19.69 -7.17 6.22
N GLN A 159 -19.42 -5.96 5.72
CA GLN A 159 -18.49 -5.72 4.60
C GLN A 159 -17.11 -6.35 4.79
N ALA A 160 -16.48 -6.15 5.95
CA ALA A 160 -15.13 -6.58 6.20
C ALA A 160 -14.88 -6.92 7.68
N LEU A 161 -13.79 -7.63 7.94
CA LEU A 161 -13.30 -7.94 9.27
C LEU A 161 -11.85 -7.50 9.40
N LEU A 162 -11.58 -6.77 10.47
CA LEU A 162 -10.24 -6.39 10.87
C LEU A 162 -9.77 -7.31 12.00
N ARG A 163 -8.83 -8.20 11.68
CA ARG A 163 -8.27 -9.17 12.62
C ARG A 163 -6.90 -8.71 13.11
N TYR A 164 -6.75 -8.60 14.42
CA TYR A 164 -5.48 -8.51 15.10
C TYR A 164 -4.99 -9.93 15.48
N SER A 165 -3.76 -10.27 15.11
CA SER A 165 -3.08 -11.48 15.56
C SER A 165 -1.58 -11.25 15.54
N ASN A 166 -0.88 -11.63 16.60
CA ASN A 166 0.58 -11.56 16.70
C ASN A 166 1.17 -10.16 16.37
N GLY A 167 0.56 -9.10 16.90
CA GLY A 167 1.04 -7.72 16.69
C GLY A 167 0.73 -7.15 15.31
N ARG A 168 -0.11 -7.80 14.51
CA ARG A 168 -0.45 -7.36 13.15
C ARG A 168 -1.94 -7.28 12.94
N PHE A 169 -2.35 -6.25 12.20
CA PHE A 169 -3.71 -6.11 11.71
C PHE A 169 -3.80 -6.60 10.27
N THR A 170 -4.75 -7.50 10.02
CA THR A 170 -5.13 -8.00 8.70
C THR A 170 -6.59 -7.64 8.45
N LEU A 171 -6.87 -6.97 7.34
CA LEU A 171 -8.23 -6.76 6.86
C LEU A 171 -8.62 -7.91 5.93
N ILE A 172 -9.82 -8.44 6.12
CA ILE A 172 -10.44 -9.47 5.29
C ILE A 172 -11.72 -8.88 4.70
N ASN A 173 -11.81 -8.79 3.38
CA ASN A 173 -13.03 -8.33 2.72
C ASN A 173 -13.98 -9.51 2.49
N PHE A 174 -15.26 -9.38 2.83
CA PHE A 174 -16.24 -10.47 2.68
C PHE A 174 -17.33 -10.18 1.65
N GLN A 175 -17.49 -8.92 1.26
CA GLN A 175 -18.57 -8.50 0.38
C GLN A 175 -17.98 -7.90 -0.90
N GLU A 176 -18.64 -6.89 -1.46
CA GLU A 176 -18.22 -6.20 -2.68
C GLU A 176 -16.79 -5.65 -2.59
N ASP A 177 -16.20 -5.38 -3.74
CA ASP A 177 -14.83 -4.86 -3.84
C ASP A 177 -14.66 -3.55 -3.08
N ILE A 178 -13.65 -3.51 -2.22
CA ILE A 178 -13.21 -2.30 -1.53
C ILE A 178 -11.83 -1.87 -2.05
N LYS A 179 -11.35 -0.71 -1.62
CA LYS A 179 -9.98 -0.28 -1.96
C LYS A 179 -9.15 -0.05 -0.71
N ILE A 180 -7.90 -0.48 -0.77
CA ILE A 180 -6.86 -0.08 0.18
C ILE A 180 -5.80 0.67 -0.61
N ASN A 181 -5.60 1.94 -0.28
CA ASN A 181 -4.86 2.90 -1.07
C ASN A 181 -5.37 2.92 -2.53
N LYS A 182 -4.53 2.53 -3.49
CA LYS A 182 -4.88 2.44 -4.92
C LYS A 182 -5.26 1.03 -5.37
N ARG A 183 -5.22 0.04 -4.46
CA ARG A 183 -5.41 -1.38 -4.78
C ARG A 183 -6.84 -1.81 -4.47
N ILE A 184 -7.45 -2.51 -5.42
CA ILE A 184 -8.74 -3.18 -5.23
C ILE A 184 -8.50 -4.45 -4.40
N VAL A 185 -9.35 -4.67 -3.40
CA VAL A 185 -9.33 -5.83 -2.51
C VAL A 185 -10.66 -6.55 -2.70
N THR A 186 -10.61 -7.71 -3.34
CA THR A 186 -11.80 -8.47 -3.72
C THR A 186 -12.36 -9.27 -2.53
N CYS A 187 -13.57 -9.79 -2.67
CA CYS A 187 -14.15 -10.72 -1.70
C CYS A 187 -13.19 -11.89 -1.39
N GLY A 188 -13.07 -12.24 -0.11
CA GLY A 188 -12.21 -13.31 0.42
C GLY A 188 -10.74 -12.94 0.57
N GLU A 189 -10.32 -11.79 0.02
CA GLU A 189 -8.92 -11.38 0.04
C GLU A 189 -8.50 -10.82 1.41
N GLN A 190 -7.25 -11.09 1.79
CA GLN A 190 -6.68 -10.67 3.07
C GLN A 190 -5.48 -9.74 2.84
N VAL A 191 -5.46 -8.61 3.54
CA VAL A 191 -4.41 -7.60 3.42
C VAL A 191 -3.86 -7.26 4.80
N ASN A 192 -2.55 -7.42 4.97
CA ASN A 192 -1.86 -6.90 6.15
C ASN A 192 -1.75 -5.39 6.06
N LEU A 193 -2.35 -4.69 7.02
CA LEU A 193 -2.34 -3.25 7.06
C LEU A 193 -0.98 -2.72 7.52
N MET A 194 -0.57 -1.62 6.92
CA MET A 194 0.61 -0.85 7.27
C MET A 194 0.20 0.55 7.72
N THR A 195 1.02 1.18 8.55
CA THR A 195 0.75 2.55 9.00
C THR A 195 0.61 3.48 7.80
N GLY A 196 -0.49 4.22 7.75
CA GLY A 196 -0.85 5.15 6.68
C GLY A 196 -1.68 4.54 5.55
N ASP A 197 -2.07 3.26 5.65
CA ASP A 197 -3.00 2.64 4.70
C ASP A 197 -4.39 3.29 4.79
N GLU A 198 -4.90 3.72 3.64
CA GLU A 198 -6.24 4.29 3.48
C GLU A 198 -7.22 3.20 3.01
N ILE A 199 -8.17 2.81 3.85
CA ILE A 199 -9.25 1.90 3.51
C ILE A 199 -10.44 2.74 3.02
N VAL A 200 -10.86 2.54 1.77
CA VAL A 200 -11.92 3.29 1.12
C VAL A 200 -13.17 2.43 1.00
N LEU A 201 -14.24 2.90 1.63
CA LEU A 201 -15.55 2.26 1.73
C LEU A 201 -16.60 3.29 1.32
N GLY A 202 -17.02 3.28 0.05
CA GLY A 202 -17.91 4.32 -0.48
C GLY A 202 -17.26 5.72 -0.39
N ASN A 203 -17.92 6.65 0.30
CA ASN A 203 -17.37 7.99 0.59
C ASN A 203 -16.54 8.07 1.88
N THR A 204 -16.64 7.03 2.72
CA THR A 204 -15.92 6.92 3.97
C THR A 204 -14.51 6.41 3.72
N LYS A 205 -13.55 7.06 4.36
CA LYS A 205 -12.13 6.69 4.28
C LYS A 205 -11.59 6.55 5.69
N LEU A 206 -11.00 5.41 5.96
CA LEU A 206 -10.35 5.11 7.23
C LEU A 206 -8.84 5.08 7.02
N VAL A 207 -8.07 5.64 7.94
CA VAL A 207 -6.61 5.50 7.94
C VAL A 207 -6.19 4.67 9.13
N PHE A 208 -5.47 3.58 8.87
CA PHE A 208 -4.87 2.76 9.90
C PHE A 208 -3.49 3.32 10.29
N SER A 209 -3.20 3.37 11.59
CA SER A 209 -1.90 3.80 12.10
C SER A 209 -1.46 2.96 13.29
N GLU A 210 -0.18 2.62 13.32
CA GLU A 210 0.52 2.12 14.49
C GLU A 210 1.39 3.23 15.05
N ARG A 211 1.28 3.48 16.35
CA ARG A 211 1.90 4.62 16.99
C ARG A 211 3.41 4.58 16.88
N CYS A 212 4.04 3.46 17.23
CA CYS A 212 5.50 3.37 17.23
C CYS A 212 6.09 3.59 15.82
N VAL A 213 5.37 3.15 14.78
CA VAL A 213 5.75 3.36 13.39
C VAL A 213 5.54 4.83 13.00
N SER A 214 4.41 5.43 13.39
CA SER A 214 4.09 6.83 13.11
C SER A 214 5.11 7.79 13.77
N GLU A 215 5.45 7.55 15.03
CA GLU A 215 6.47 8.30 15.76
C GLU A 215 7.85 8.16 15.11
N ALA A 216 8.23 6.95 14.72
CA ALA A 216 9.51 6.73 14.03
C ALA A 216 9.56 7.41 12.66
N LEU A 217 8.47 7.40 11.89
CA LEU A 217 8.40 8.06 10.58
C LEU A 217 8.43 9.59 10.68
N ALA A 218 7.82 10.15 11.73
CA ALA A 218 7.75 11.60 11.94
C ALA A 218 9.13 12.28 12.14
N GLU A 219 10.16 11.50 12.47
CA GLU A 219 11.55 11.97 12.53
C GLU A 219 12.17 12.18 11.15
N TYR A 220 11.51 11.75 10.06
CA TYR A 220 12.11 11.73 8.73
C TYR A 220 11.32 12.50 7.68
N SER A 221 12.05 13.06 6.72
CA SER A 221 11.52 13.55 5.45
C SER A 221 12.34 12.99 4.28
N LEU A 222 11.74 12.98 3.09
CA LEU A 222 12.47 12.79 1.85
C LEU A 222 12.59 14.14 1.14
N ASP A 223 13.81 14.60 0.95
CA ASP A 223 14.10 15.93 0.43
C ASP A 223 14.63 15.85 -0.99
N VAL A 224 14.23 16.80 -1.83
CA VAL A 224 14.75 16.96 -3.19
C VAL A 224 15.98 17.87 -3.14
N VAL A 225 17.17 17.26 -3.12
CA VAL A 225 18.45 17.99 -2.98
C VAL A 225 18.99 18.48 -4.31
N GLU A 226 18.63 17.82 -5.41
CA GLU A 226 18.88 18.25 -6.79
C GLU A 226 17.61 17.94 -7.60
N GLY A 227 17.20 18.80 -8.54
CA GLY A 227 15.95 18.60 -9.27
C GLY A 227 15.59 19.71 -10.23
N THR A 228 14.39 19.61 -10.80
CA THR A 228 13.78 20.71 -11.58
C THR A 228 13.58 21.95 -10.70
N GLU A 229 13.45 23.13 -11.31
CA GLU A 229 13.14 24.38 -10.58
C GLU A 229 11.89 24.25 -9.70
N THR A 230 10.92 23.45 -10.15
CA THR A 230 9.67 23.21 -9.42
C THR A 230 9.79 22.20 -8.29
N ASP A 231 10.76 21.29 -8.30
CA ASP A 231 10.91 20.25 -7.29
C ASP A 231 12.05 20.51 -6.30
N LEU A 232 13.09 21.22 -6.71
CA LEU A 232 14.27 21.50 -5.89
C LEU A 232 13.89 22.15 -4.55
N GLY A 233 14.43 21.62 -3.45
CA GLY A 233 14.18 22.13 -2.11
C GLY A 233 12.85 21.72 -1.50
N LYS A 234 12.00 20.96 -2.21
CA LYS A 234 10.83 20.34 -1.59
C LYS A 234 11.27 19.31 -0.55
N SER A 235 10.59 19.32 0.57
CA SER A 235 10.71 18.32 1.62
C SER A 235 9.36 17.63 1.79
N PHE A 236 9.36 16.31 1.81
CA PHE A 236 8.18 15.48 1.97
C PHE A 236 8.25 14.73 3.31
N PRO A 237 7.51 15.16 4.34
CA PRO A 237 7.44 14.43 5.61
C PRO A 237 6.93 13.01 5.40
N LEU A 238 7.57 12.04 6.05
CA LEU A 238 7.15 10.65 5.94
C LEU A 238 6.05 10.35 6.97
N THR A 239 4.89 9.96 6.48
CA THR A 239 3.71 9.64 7.32
C THR A 239 3.17 8.24 7.06
N LYS A 240 3.61 7.60 5.97
CA LYS A 240 3.21 6.24 5.59
C LYS A 240 4.40 5.31 5.62
N GLN A 241 4.16 4.12 6.16
CA GLN A 241 5.13 3.05 6.18
C GLN A 241 5.50 2.58 4.77
N ARG A 242 4.60 2.75 3.79
CA ARG A 242 4.88 2.58 2.37
C ARG A 242 4.47 3.84 1.62
N SER A 243 5.41 4.46 0.93
CA SER A 243 5.20 5.68 0.13
C SER A 243 5.58 5.45 -1.31
N SER A 244 4.69 5.84 -2.23
CA SER A 244 4.94 5.85 -3.67
C SER A 244 5.65 7.14 -4.09
N ILE A 245 6.69 7.00 -4.92
CA ILE A 245 7.47 8.12 -5.46
C ILE A 245 7.33 8.09 -6.98
N GLY A 246 6.95 9.22 -7.58
CA GLY A 246 6.88 9.33 -9.03
C GLY A 246 6.16 10.58 -9.52
N ARG A 247 6.02 10.66 -10.84
CA ARG A 247 5.40 11.81 -11.51
C ARG A 247 3.87 11.83 -11.45
N ASP A 248 3.24 10.72 -11.07
CA ASP A 248 1.80 10.71 -10.85
C ASP A 248 1.46 11.68 -9.71
N ARG A 249 0.51 12.59 -9.95
CA ARG A 249 0.05 13.57 -8.96
C ARG A 249 -0.59 12.91 -7.74
N ASN A 250 -1.05 11.68 -7.89
CA ASN A 250 -1.60 10.89 -6.80
C ASN A 250 -0.51 10.08 -6.05
N SER A 251 0.77 10.22 -6.39
CA SER A 251 1.86 9.60 -5.60
C SER A 251 1.93 10.25 -4.22
N ASP A 252 2.37 9.50 -3.22
CA ASP A 252 2.58 10.05 -1.87
C ASP A 252 3.70 11.11 -1.88
N ILE A 253 4.70 10.91 -2.75
CA ILE A 253 5.78 11.85 -3.03
C ILE A 253 5.72 12.20 -4.53
N PRO A 254 4.88 13.19 -4.90
CA PRO A 254 4.69 13.60 -6.28
C PRO A 254 5.82 14.51 -6.75
N LEU A 255 6.43 14.15 -7.88
CA LEU A 255 7.48 14.92 -8.54
C LEU A 255 7.00 15.40 -9.92
N THR A 256 7.60 16.45 -10.45
CA THR A 256 7.17 17.08 -11.71
C THR A 256 8.14 16.84 -12.88
N ASP A 257 9.33 16.32 -12.59
CA ASP A 257 10.32 15.96 -13.61
C ASP A 257 9.79 14.90 -14.59
N GLN A 258 9.80 15.22 -15.89
CA GLN A 258 9.22 14.40 -16.95
C GLN A 258 9.98 13.09 -17.20
N GLU A 259 11.26 13.03 -16.82
CA GLU A 259 12.05 11.80 -16.87
C GLU A 259 11.63 10.80 -15.79
N ILE A 260 10.93 11.24 -14.76
CA ILE A 260 10.44 10.36 -13.70
C ILE A 260 9.15 9.69 -14.18
N SER A 261 9.11 8.36 -14.04
CA SER A 261 7.91 7.58 -14.34
C SER A 261 6.79 7.89 -13.36
N ARG A 262 5.55 7.65 -13.78
CA ARG A 262 4.36 7.85 -12.92
C ARG A 262 4.49 7.10 -11.59
N HIS A 263 5.00 5.87 -11.62
CA HIS A 263 5.36 5.07 -10.47
C HIS A 263 6.83 4.66 -10.62
N HIS A 264 7.75 5.42 -10.02
CA HIS A 264 9.18 5.24 -10.27
C HIS A 264 9.84 4.42 -9.15
N CYS A 265 9.55 4.74 -7.90
CA CYS A 265 10.03 3.99 -6.75
C CYS A 265 8.92 3.77 -5.72
N THR A 266 9.16 2.81 -4.83
CA THR A 266 8.42 2.66 -3.58
C THR A 266 9.39 2.69 -2.42
N LEU A 267 9.15 3.60 -1.47
CA LEU A 267 9.89 3.68 -0.22
C LEU A 267 9.11 2.92 0.86
N THR A 268 9.74 1.95 1.53
CA THR A 268 9.14 1.17 2.60
C THR A 268 9.95 1.28 3.88
N PHE A 269 9.30 1.64 4.97
CA PHE A 269 9.85 1.55 6.32
C PHE A 269 9.46 0.23 6.96
N ARG A 270 10.44 -0.55 7.42
CA ARG A 270 10.18 -1.79 8.16
C ARG A 270 11.37 -2.13 9.05
N ALA A 271 11.09 -2.65 10.23
CA ALA A 271 12.11 -3.01 11.21
C ALA A 271 13.12 -1.88 11.46
N GLY A 272 12.62 -0.64 11.59
CA GLY A 272 13.45 0.55 11.87
C GLY A 272 14.33 1.03 10.71
N LYS A 273 14.12 0.51 9.49
CA LYS A 273 14.98 0.77 8.32
C LYS A 273 14.15 1.15 7.11
N PHE A 274 14.74 1.98 6.24
CA PHE A 274 14.15 2.35 4.95
C PHE A 274 14.70 1.47 3.83
N PHE A 275 13.80 1.07 2.94
CA PHE A 275 14.10 0.29 1.75
C PHE A 275 13.48 0.98 0.54
N LEU A 276 14.28 1.19 -0.50
CA LEU A 276 13.83 1.75 -1.75
C LEU A 276 13.75 0.63 -2.79
N GLN A 277 12.57 0.45 -3.39
CA GLN A 277 12.34 -0.47 -4.47
C GLN A 277 12.16 0.27 -5.79
N HIS A 278 12.90 -0.15 -6.81
CA HIS A 278 12.78 0.39 -8.15
C HIS A 278 11.58 -0.24 -8.90
N ARG A 279 10.74 0.60 -9.51
CA ARG A 279 9.47 0.21 -10.16
C ARG A 279 9.31 0.75 -11.59
N SER A 280 10.25 1.55 -12.07
CA SER A 280 10.19 2.11 -13.43
C SER A 280 10.80 1.15 -14.45
N ASP A 281 10.17 1.07 -15.62
CA ASP A 281 10.74 0.38 -16.79
C ASP A 281 11.47 1.34 -17.75
N THR A 282 11.47 2.64 -17.46
CA THR A 282 11.95 3.68 -18.39
C THR A 282 13.34 4.17 -18.06
N ASN A 283 13.53 4.66 -16.83
CA ASN A 283 14.78 5.27 -16.40
C ASN A 283 15.22 4.58 -15.10
N PRO A 284 16.50 4.19 -14.99
CA PRO A 284 16.99 3.48 -13.81
C PRO A 284 17.04 4.38 -12.57
N THR A 285 17.00 3.75 -11.40
CA THR A 285 17.28 4.40 -10.12
C THR A 285 18.69 4.06 -9.65
N PHE A 286 19.45 5.03 -9.17
CA PHE A 286 20.78 4.83 -8.59
C PHE A 286 20.81 5.25 -7.13
N ILE A 287 21.52 4.48 -6.30
CA ILE A 287 21.85 4.84 -4.92
C ILE A 287 23.36 4.96 -4.82
N ASN A 288 23.85 6.18 -4.57
CA ASN A 288 25.27 6.54 -4.58
C ASN A 288 25.98 6.07 -5.86
N GLY A 289 25.36 6.28 -7.03
CA GLY A 289 25.89 5.89 -8.34
C GLY A 289 25.76 4.41 -8.70
N VAL A 290 25.25 3.57 -7.80
CA VAL A 290 25.02 2.13 -8.07
C VAL A 290 23.56 1.90 -8.43
N SER A 291 23.31 1.31 -9.60
CA SER A 291 21.96 1.03 -10.10
C SER A 291 21.21 0.03 -9.22
N VAL A 292 19.91 0.25 -9.06
CA VAL A 292 18.97 -0.67 -8.42
C VAL A 292 18.26 -1.47 -9.52
N PRO A 293 18.36 -2.80 -9.54
CA PRO A 293 17.70 -3.63 -10.56
C PRO A 293 16.18 -3.41 -10.62
N ALA A 294 15.57 -3.63 -11.78
CA ALA A 294 14.11 -3.61 -11.94
C ALA A 294 13.43 -4.57 -10.95
N GLY A 295 12.48 -4.06 -10.17
CA GLY A 295 11.84 -4.80 -9.07
C GLY A 295 12.74 -5.05 -7.85
N GLY A 296 14.04 -4.78 -7.96
CA GLY A 296 15.02 -4.88 -6.90
C GLY A 296 14.82 -3.83 -5.82
N GLU A 297 15.22 -4.19 -4.61
CA GLU A 297 15.08 -3.36 -3.43
C GLU A 297 16.43 -3.22 -2.72
N ARG A 298 16.71 -2.03 -2.21
CA ARG A 298 17.94 -1.74 -1.47
C ARG A 298 17.63 -0.94 -0.20
N GLN A 299 18.27 -1.31 0.90
CA GLN A 299 18.22 -0.50 2.12
C GLN A 299 18.91 0.85 1.88
N ILE A 300 18.30 1.93 2.36
CA ILE A 300 18.85 3.28 2.33
C ILE A 300 18.93 3.88 3.74
N THR A 301 19.76 4.89 3.88
CA THR A 301 20.02 5.66 5.10
C THR A 301 19.98 7.16 4.79
N ALA A 302 20.10 8.02 5.81
CA ALA A 302 20.08 9.47 5.63
C ALA A 302 21.30 10.03 4.86
N GLU A 303 22.37 9.24 4.74
CA GLU A 303 23.58 9.63 4.01
C GLU A 303 23.51 9.31 2.51
N ASP A 304 22.52 8.52 2.09
CA ASP A 304 22.42 8.04 0.72
C ASP A 304 21.78 9.07 -0.22
N LYS A 305 22.42 9.27 -1.37
CA LYS A 305 21.86 10.03 -2.49
C LYS A 305 21.13 9.10 -3.45
N ILE A 306 19.86 9.36 -3.68
CA ILE A 306 18.97 8.56 -4.51
C ILE A 306 18.70 9.32 -5.80
N GLN A 307 19.39 8.97 -6.87
CA GLN A 307 19.18 9.57 -8.18
C GLN A 307 18.11 8.79 -8.94
N ILE A 308 17.05 9.49 -9.36
CA ILE A 308 15.88 8.89 -10.05
C ILE A 308 15.64 9.47 -11.45
N SER A 309 16.42 10.48 -11.84
CA SER A 309 16.50 10.99 -13.20
C SER A 309 17.90 11.60 -13.45
N SER A 310 18.13 12.16 -14.64
CA SER A 310 19.38 12.88 -14.92
C SER A 310 19.58 14.14 -14.07
N ARG A 311 18.50 14.67 -13.46
CA ARG A 311 18.50 15.94 -12.73
C ARG A 311 17.99 15.84 -11.30
N THR A 312 17.24 14.79 -10.97
CA THR A 312 16.56 14.67 -9.68
C THR A 312 17.28 13.70 -8.77
N VAL A 313 17.75 14.22 -7.64
CA VAL A 313 18.36 13.49 -6.53
C VAL A 313 17.55 13.74 -5.27
N LEU A 314 17.15 12.64 -4.63
CA LEU A 314 16.46 12.64 -3.35
C LEU A 314 17.42 12.23 -2.23
N GLN A 315 17.18 12.72 -1.03
CA GLN A 315 17.91 12.32 0.16
C GLN A 315 16.96 12.17 1.34
N LEU A 316 17.11 11.09 2.11
CA LEU A 316 16.40 10.92 3.36
C LEU A 316 17.04 11.83 4.42
N VAL A 317 16.23 12.64 5.11
CA VAL A 317 16.70 13.53 6.17
C VAL A 317 16.06 13.11 7.49
N LYS A 318 16.87 13.05 8.54
CA LYS A 318 16.41 12.83 9.92
C LYS A 318 16.50 14.14 10.69
N HIS A 319 15.43 14.52 11.40
CA HIS A 319 15.32 15.76 12.18
C HIS A 319 15.59 15.55 13.67
#